data_AF-A0A3L6JF04-F1
#
_entry.id   AF-A0A3L6JF04-F1
#
_cell.length_a   1.000
_cell.length_b   1.000
_cell.length_c   1.000
_cell.angle_alpha   90.00
_cell.angle_beta   90.00
_cell.angle_gamma   90.00
#
_symmetry.space_group_name_H-M   'P 1'
#
loop_
_entity.id
_entity.type
_entity.pdbx_description
1 polymer ?
#
loop_
_entity_poly.entity_id
_entity_poly.type
_entity_poly.pdbx_seq_one_letter_code
_entity_poly.pdbx_strand_id
1 'polypeptide(L)'
;MNFRVFFKSVKFAFRAKKRVIPFMIVYAILFIVVSDGLLSSDYLWYLLMAFIVSTFYAILISQFRRRDMSVFKCIGWGNNDVMLLVIGEVLLVTIASFLAMLQISFEIMGIIAYFSIDLGSGTLFQAVYYFVVIDAVPLFTTFFVILGLQIPGLFIAQRRAVSVPPMKALREE
;
A
#
# COMPACT_ATOMS: atom_id res chain seq x y z
N MET A 1 -20.07 15.57 -7.29
CA MET A 1 -20.40 14.17 -7.62
C MET A 1 -19.31 13.16 -7.23
N ASN A 2 -18.02 13.56 -7.14
CA ASN A 2 -16.89 12.64 -6.92
C ASN A 2 -16.71 12.10 -5.48
N PHE A 3 -17.06 12.86 -4.44
CA PHE A 3 -16.83 12.41 -3.05
C PHE A 3 -17.66 11.16 -2.66
N ARG A 4 -18.89 11.04 -3.21
CA ARG A 4 -19.72 9.83 -3.00
C ARG A 4 -19.09 8.59 -3.63
N VAL A 5 -18.39 8.73 -4.75
CA VAL A 5 -17.67 7.64 -5.43
C VAL A 5 -16.44 7.24 -4.61
N PHE A 6 -15.74 8.21 -4.03
CA PHE A 6 -14.62 7.97 -3.12
C PHE A 6 -15.05 7.14 -1.89
N PHE A 7 -16.08 7.56 -1.15
CA PHE A 7 -16.57 6.80 0.01
C PHE A 7 -17.10 5.42 -0.35
N LYS A 8 -17.70 5.26 -1.54
CA LYS A 8 -18.05 3.93 -2.07
C LYS A 8 -16.81 3.09 -2.34
N SER A 9 -15.75 3.66 -2.91
CA SER A 9 -14.47 2.97 -3.10
C SER A 9 -13.89 2.46 -1.79
N VAL A 10 -13.88 3.32 -0.75
CA VAL A 10 -13.44 2.93 0.61
C VAL A 10 -14.24 1.74 1.14
N LYS A 11 -15.57 1.79 1.05
CA LYS A 11 -16.43 0.67 1.47
C LYS A 11 -16.19 -0.61 0.68
N PHE A 12 -15.93 -0.51 -0.63
CA PHE A 12 -15.67 -1.66 -1.49
C PHE A 12 -14.29 -2.28 -1.21
N ALA A 13 -13.26 -1.46 -1.02
CA ALA A 13 -11.91 -1.91 -0.67
C ALA A 13 -11.93 -2.72 0.64
N PHE A 14 -12.58 -2.19 1.69
CA PHE A 14 -12.71 -2.91 2.96
C PHE A 14 -13.64 -4.13 2.92
N ARG A 15 -14.48 -4.29 1.89
CA ARG A 15 -15.31 -5.49 1.70
C ARG A 15 -14.51 -6.67 1.18
N ALA A 16 -13.42 -6.42 0.45
CA ALA A 16 -12.52 -7.43 -0.08
C ALA A 16 -11.45 -7.88 0.94
N LYS A 17 -11.85 -8.07 2.22
CA LYS A 17 -10.93 -8.35 3.35
C LYS A 17 -9.89 -9.44 3.06
N LYS A 18 -10.29 -10.55 2.41
CA LYS A 18 -9.39 -11.68 2.10
C LYS A 18 -8.25 -11.32 1.14
N ARG A 19 -8.41 -10.29 0.30
CA ARG A 19 -7.40 -9.88 -0.70
C ARG A 19 -6.55 -8.71 -0.22
N VAL A 20 -7.11 -7.80 0.56
CA VAL A 20 -6.40 -6.58 1.01
C VAL A 20 -5.36 -6.88 2.10
N ILE A 21 -5.63 -7.84 2.99
CA ILE A 21 -4.73 -8.22 4.09
C ILE A 21 -3.31 -8.62 3.63
N PRO A 22 -3.12 -9.57 2.68
CA PRO A 22 -1.77 -9.94 2.26
C PRO A 22 -1.00 -8.76 1.65
N PHE A 23 -1.68 -7.86 0.94
CA PHE A 23 -1.03 -6.67 0.42
C PHE A 23 -0.67 -5.67 1.51
N MET A 24 -1.50 -5.54 2.55
CA MET A 24 -1.12 -4.70 3.69
C MET A 24 0.16 -5.20 4.36
N ILE A 25 0.33 -6.53 4.48
CA ILE A 25 1.53 -7.16 5.03
C ILE A 25 2.75 -6.88 4.15
N VAL A 26 2.63 -7.05 2.82
CA VAL A 26 3.72 -6.74 1.88
C VAL A 26 4.15 -5.28 1.98
N TYR A 27 3.20 -4.35 2.07
CA TYR A 27 3.51 -2.93 2.26
C TYR A 27 4.13 -2.64 3.62
N ALA A 28 3.68 -3.30 4.68
CA ALA A 28 4.28 -3.16 6.00
C ALA A 28 5.76 -3.57 6.00
N ILE A 29 6.10 -4.71 5.38
CA ILE A 29 7.49 -5.15 5.22
C ILE A 29 8.28 -4.16 4.37
N LEU A 30 7.69 -3.66 3.29
CA LEU A 30 8.33 -2.67 2.42
C LEU A 30 8.61 -1.35 3.16
N PHE A 31 7.71 -0.90 4.02
CA PHE A 31 7.94 0.27 4.87
C PHE A 31 9.14 0.07 5.80
N ILE A 32 9.27 -1.11 6.41
CA ILE A 32 10.42 -1.42 7.28
C ILE A 32 11.73 -1.35 6.48
N VAL A 33 11.80 -2.09 5.38
CA VAL A 33 13.02 -2.22 4.57
C VAL A 33 13.45 -0.89 3.95
N VAL A 34 12.50 -0.12 3.42
CA VAL A 34 12.80 1.16 2.78
C VAL A 34 13.16 2.23 3.80
N SER A 35 12.58 2.18 5.01
CA SER A 35 12.87 3.16 6.05
C SER A 35 14.26 3.02 6.63
N ASP A 36 14.72 1.79 6.84
CA ASP A 36 16.10 1.53 7.24
C ASP A 36 17.07 1.88 6.09
N GLY A 37 16.71 1.47 4.86
CA GLY A 37 17.51 1.75 3.67
C GLY A 37 17.69 3.24 3.34
N LEU A 38 16.75 4.10 3.70
CA LEU A 38 16.81 5.55 3.42
C LEU A 38 17.89 6.28 4.25
N LEU A 39 18.30 5.69 5.38
CA LEU A 39 19.37 6.21 6.24
C LEU A 39 20.76 5.72 5.79
N SER A 40 20.81 4.74 4.89
CA SER A 40 22.06 4.16 4.37
C SER A 40 22.62 4.95 3.17
N SER A 41 23.93 4.81 2.92
CA SER A 41 24.59 5.41 1.75
C SER A 41 24.07 4.85 0.41
N ASP A 42 23.43 3.68 0.44
CA ASP A 42 22.93 2.95 -0.73
C ASP A 42 21.43 3.17 -0.99
N TYR A 43 20.91 4.34 -0.59
CA TYR A 43 19.48 4.71 -0.68
C TYR A 43 18.85 4.50 -2.07
N LEU A 44 19.63 4.60 -3.16
CA LEU A 44 19.15 4.41 -4.53
C LEU A 44 18.62 2.98 -4.78
N TRP A 45 19.27 1.95 -4.22
CA TRP A 45 18.84 0.57 -4.40
C TRP A 45 17.52 0.29 -3.70
N TYR A 46 17.33 0.85 -2.51
CA TYR A 46 16.09 0.76 -1.76
C TYR A 46 14.94 1.51 -2.43
N LEU A 47 15.23 2.68 -3.03
CA LEU A 47 14.23 3.41 -3.85
C LEU A 47 13.83 2.62 -5.10
N LEU A 48 14.77 1.99 -5.77
CA LEU A 48 14.50 1.18 -6.96
C LEU A 48 13.65 -0.05 -6.59
N MET A 49 13.98 -0.73 -5.50
CA MET A 49 13.19 -1.82 -4.94
C MET A 49 11.76 -1.36 -4.60
N ALA A 50 11.63 -0.22 -3.90
CA ALA A 50 10.34 0.36 -3.56
C ALA A 50 9.51 0.68 -4.81
N PHE A 51 10.14 1.24 -5.85
CA PHE A 51 9.49 1.53 -7.12
C PHE A 51 8.99 0.27 -7.83
N ILE A 52 9.82 -0.77 -7.90
CA ILE A 52 9.44 -2.06 -8.50
C ILE A 52 8.25 -2.65 -7.76
N VAL A 53 8.32 -2.82 -6.44
CA VAL A 53 7.25 -3.47 -5.69
C VAL A 53 5.95 -2.64 -5.73
N SER A 54 6.07 -1.31 -5.62
CA SER A 54 4.93 -0.39 -5.69
C SER A 54 4.22 -0.45 -7.05
N THR A 55 4.99 -0.49 -8.15
CA THR A 55 4.43 -0.61 -9.51
C THR A 55 3.84 -1.98 -9.78
N PHE A 56 4.51 -3.07 -9.37
CA PHE A 56 3.98 -4.44 -9.49
C PHE A 56 2.65 -4.58 -8.74
N TYR A 57 2.55 -4.01 -7.55
CA TYR A 57 1.31 -3.99 -6.78
C TYR A 57 0.18 -3.28 -7.52
N ALA A 58 0.43 -2.05 -8.03
CA ALA A 58 -0.56 -1.29 -8.79
C ALA A 58 -1.04 -2.05 -10.05
N ILE A 59 -0.16 -2.86 -10.66
CA ILE A 59 -0.52 -3.71 -11.79
C ILE A 59 -1.38 -4.90 -11.33
N LEU A 60 -0.99 -5.61 -10.27
CA LEU A 60 -1.74 -6.78 -9.76
C LEU A 60 -3.16 -6.41 -9.35
N ILE A 61 -3.34 -5.31 -8.63
CA ILE A 61 -4.66 -4.86 -8.19
C ILE A 61 -5.55 -4.49 -9.39
N SER A 62 -4.96 -3.85 -10.41
CA SER A 62 -5.66 -3.56 -11.67
C SER A 62 -6.12 -4.83 -12.38
N GLN A 63 -5.30 -5.89 -12.39
CA GLN A 63 -5.65 -7.17 -13.02
C GLN A 63 -6.79 -7.89 -12.30
N PHE A 64 -6.71 -8.01 -10.97
CA PHE A 64 -7.73 -8.72 -10.20
C PHE A 64 -9.10 -8.05 -10.22
N ARG A 65 -9.16 -6.77 -10.60
CA ARG A 65 -10.39 -5.96 -10.63
C ARG A 65 -10.90 -5.67 -12.03
N ARG A 66 -10.33 -6.30 -13.07
CA ARG A 66 -10.79 -6.13 -14.47
C ARG A 66 -12.28 -6.44 -14.65
N ARG A 67 -12.80 -7.46 -13.98
CA ARG A 67 -14.22 -7.85 -14.02
C ARG A 67 -15.11 -6.79 -13.37
N ASP A 68 -14.77 -6.33 -12.17
CA ASP A 68 -15.57 -5.31 -11.48
C ASP A 68 -15.61 -4.01 -12.30
N MET A 69 -14.50 -3.65 -12.95
CA MET A 69 -14.45 -2.51 -13.86
C MET A 69 -15.35 -2.66 -15.08
N SER A 70 -15.37 -3.83 -15.71
CA SER A 70 -16.22 -4.04 -16.89
C SER A 70 -17.70 -3.97 -16.52
N VAL A 71 -18.08 -4.52 -15.36
CA VAL A 71 -19.44 -4.39 -14.81
C VAL A 71 -19.80 -2.92 -14.56
N PHE A 72 -18.92 -2.13 -13.96
CA PHE A 72 -19.19 -0.70 -13.75
C PHE A 72 -19.32 0.07 -15.07
N LYS A 73 -18.50 -0.25 -16.08
CA LYS A 73 -18.64 0.34 -17.42
C LYS A 73 -19.99 -0.05 -18.07
N CYS A 74 -20.50 -1.27 -17.86
CA CYS A 74 -21.82 -1.68 -18.35
C CYS A 74 -22.98 -0.94 -17.66
N ILE A 75 -22.80 -0.49 -16.41
CA ILE A 75 -23.79 0.31 -15.66
C ILE A 75 -23.75 1.79 -16.09
N GLY A 76 -22.83 2.17 -16.99
CA GLY A 76 -22.69 3.54 -17.50
C GLY A 76 -21.76 4.42 -16.68
N TRP A 77 -20.89 3.85 -15.84
CA TRP A 77 -19.83 4.64 -15.19
C TRP A 77 -18.79 5.10 -16.20
N GLY A 78 -18.36 6.36 -16.06
CA GLY A 78 -17.30 6.93 -16.87
C GLY A 78 -15.93 6.36 -16.51
N ASN A 79 -14.97 6.49 -17.44
CA ASN A 79 -13.59 6.06 -17.21
C ASN A 79 -12.94 6.78 -16.01
N ASN A 80 -13.31 8.03 -15.76
CA ASN A 80 -12.81 8.81 -14.62
C ASN A 80 -13.33 8.30 -13.27
N ASP A 81 -14.58 7.83 -13.20
CA ASP A 81 -15.16 7.29 -11.96
C ASP A 81 -14.51 5.95 -11.59
N VAL A 82 -14.28 5.11 -12.60
CA VAL A 82 -13.57 3.84 -12.47
C VAL A 82 -12.11 4.07 -12.06
N MET A 83 -11.47 5.11 -12.59
CA MET A 83 -10.11 5.50 -12.22
C MET A 83 -10.02 5.96 -10.76
N LEU A 84 -10.90 6.87 -10.34
CA LEU A 84 -10.95 7.37 -8.96
C LEU A 84 -11.15 6.23 -7.97
N LEU A 85 -11.92 5.21 -8.36
CA LEU A 85 -12.11 4.02 -7.56
C LEU A 85 -10.78 3.28 -7.31
N VAL A 86 -9.98 2.99 -8.34
CA VAL A 86 -8.69 2.29 -8.16
C VAL A 86 -7.69 3.11 -7.38
N ILE A 87 -7.58 4.41 -7.68
CA ILE A 87 -6.69 5.32 -6.95
C ILE A 87 -7.06 5.31 -5.46
N GLY A 88 -8.35 5.40 -5.15
CA GLY A 88 -8.84 5.35 -3.77
C GLY A 88 -8.48 4.05 -3.05
N GLU A 89 -8.51 2.90 -3.74
CA GLU A 89 -8.14 1.61 -3.13
C GLU A 89 -6.63 1.56 -2.82
N VAL A 90 -5.78 1.90 -3.79
CA VAL A 90 -4.32 1.88 -3.60
C VAL A 90 -3.89 2.86 -2.50
N LEU A 91 -4.46 4.07 -2.50
CA LEU A 91 -4.22 5.05 -1.43
C LEU A 91 -4.71 4.55 -0.07
N LEU A 92 -5.85 3.87 -0.02
CA LEU A 92 -6.37 3.32 1.23
C LEU A 92 -5.45 2.21 1.76
N VAL A 93 -4.97 1.30 0.91
CA VAL A 93 -4.05 0.24 1.35
C VAL A 93 -2.75 0.83 1.87
N THR A 94 -2.18 1.83 1.19
CA THR A 94 -0.95 2.48 1.65
C THR A 94 -1.13 3.21 2.97
N ILE A 95 -2.21 3.98 3.14
CA ILE A 95 -2.53 4.66 4.40
C ILE A 95 -2.80 3.65 5.51
N ALA A 96 -3.56 2.58 5.24
CA ALA A 96 -3.85 1.55 6.23
C ALA A 96 -2.58 0.81 6.68
N SER A 97 -1.70 0.45 5.74
CA SER A 97 -0.39 -0.16 6.06
C SER A 97 0.50 0.77 6.87
N PHE A 98 0.54 2.05 6.52
CA PHE A 98 1.28 3.06 7.27
C PHE A 98 0.77 3.19 8.72
N LEU A 99 -0.55 3.31 8.90
CA LEU A 99 -1.16 3.41 10.23
C LEU A 99 -0.95 2.12 11.04
N ALA A 100 -1.03 0.95 10.41
CA ALA A 100 -0.75 -0.33 11.06
C ALA A 100 0.70 -0.40 11.53
N MET A 101 1.66 0.02 10.70
CA MET A 101 3.07 0.08 11.09
C MET A 101 3.31 1.06 12.23
N LEU A 102 2.74 2.26 12.16
CA LEU A 102 2.85 3.27 13.21
C LEU A 102 2.30 2.75 14.55
N GLN A 103 1.15 2.07 14.53
CA GLN A 103 0.56 1.44 15.71
C GLN A 103 1.49 0.37 16.30
N ILE A 104 2.03 -0.53 15.46
CA ILE A 104 2.94 -1.59 15.90
C ILE A 104 4.22 -0.99 16.52
N SER A 105 4.80 0.04 15.90
CA SER A 105 6.00 0.69 16.41
C SER A 105 5.75 1.36 17.77
N PHE A 106 4.61 2.05 17.95
CA PHE A 106 4.26 2.66 19.23
C PHE A 106 3.94 1.63 20.32
N GLU A 107 3.26 0.53 20.00
CA GLU A 107 2.98 -0.53 20.97
C GLU A 107 4.27 -1.18 21.48
N ILE A 108 5.22 -1.50 20.60
CA ILE A 108 6.51 -2.09 21.00
C ILE A 108 7.31 -1.11 21.86
N MET A 109 7.37 0.16 21.46
CA MET A 109 8.05 1.20 22.25
C MET A 109 7.40 1.36 23.64
N GLY A 110 6.06 1.36 23.71
CA GLY A 110 5.31 1.47 24.95
C GLY A 110 5.54 0.28 25.90
N ILE A 111 5.59 -0.95 25.37
CA ILE A 111 5.88 -2.15 26.17
C ILE A 111 7.28 -2.06 26.80
N ILE A 112 8.29 -1.67 26.03
CA ILE A 112 9.68 -1.56 26.53
C ILE A 112 9.79 -0.48 27.60
N ALA A 113 9.18 0.68 27.38
CA ALA A 113 9.17 1.77 28.34
C ALA A 113 8.44 1.37 29.65
N TYR A 114 7.33 0.63 29.55
CA TYR A 114 6.54 0.21 30.71
C TYR A 114 7.26 -0.84 31.56
N PHE A 115 7.87 -1.85 30.95
CA PHE A 115 8.54 -2.92 31.68
C PHE A 115 9.97 -2.56 32.12
N SER A 116 10.42 -1.32 31.86
CA SER A 116 11.78 -0.85 32.15
C SER A 116 12.84 -1.91 31.81
N ILE A 117 12.66 -2.57 30.65
CA ILE A 117 13.53 -3.65 30.22
C ILE A 117 14.86 -2.99 29.87
N ASP A 118 15.84 -3.12 30.75
CA ASP A 118 17.20 -2.72 30.44
C ASP A 118 17.63 -3.50 29.18
N LEU A 119 17.89 -2.75 28.10
CA LEU A 119 18.44 -3.25 26.83
C LEU A 119 19.93 -3.64 27.00
N GLY A 120 20.24 -4.32 28.11
CA GLY A 120 21.54 -4.87 28.43
C GLY A 120 21.79 -6.17 27.67
N SER A 121 22.72 -6.10 26.73
CA SER A 121 23.45 -7.20 26.06
C SER A 121 22.64 -8.37 25.49
N GLY A 122 22.33 -8.31 24.18
CA GLY A 122 22.36 -9.48 23.29
C GLY A 122 21.15 -10.40 23.30
N THR A 123 20.04 -10.02 23.94
CA THR A 123 18.80 -10.81 23.91
C THR A 123 18.01 -10.59 22.62
N LEU A 124 17.22 -11.59 22.21
CA LEU A 124 16.36 -11.54 21.00
C LEU A 124 15.47 -10.30 20.93
N PHE A 125 15.09 -9.73 22.08
CA PHE A 125 14.28 -8.52 22.18
C PHE A 125 14.98 -7.26 21.64
N GLN A 126 16.31 -7.16 21.74
CA GLN A 126 17.06 -6.03 21.18
C GLN A 126 17.05 -6.08 19.64
N ALA A 127 17.23 -7.26 19.05
CA ALA A 127 17.21 -7.43 17.60
C ALA A 127 15.82 -7.09 17.02
N VAL A 128 14.74 -7.51 17.70
CA VAL A 128 13.37 -7.16 17.31
C VAL A 128 13.11 -5.66 17.45
N TYR A 129 13.62 -5.03 18.51
CA TYR A 129 13.47 -3.58 18.72
C TYR A 129 14.12 -2.78 17.58
N TYR A 130 15.40 -3.01 17.29
CA TYR A 130 16.10 -2.29 16.22
C TYR A 130 15.52 -2.57 14.83
N PHE A 131 14.93 -3.74 14.62
CA PHE A 131 14.33 -4.09 13.33
C PHE A 131 12.92 -3.51 13.12
N VAL A 132 12.12 -3.37 14.18
CA VAL A 132 10.70 -3.00 14.06
C VAL A 132 10.41 -1.57 14.52
N VAL A 133 11.18 -1.04 15.49
CA VAL A 133 10.97 0.32 15.99
C VAL A 133 11.76 1.29 15.12
N ILE A 134 11.01 1.95 14.25
CA ILE A 134 11.51 2.96 13.33
C ILE A 134 11.14 4.33 13.88
N ASP A 135 12.08 5.27 13.83
CA ASP A 135 11.82 6.64 14.24
C ASP A 135 10.71 7.28 13.38
N ALA A 136 9.93 8.19 13.96
CA ALA A 136 8.77 8.77 13.29
C ALA A 136 9.16 9.51 12.01
N VAL A 137 10.28 10.23 12.02
CA VAL A 137 10.75 11.02 10.88
C VAL A 137 11.01 10.15 9.63
N PRO A 138 11.86 9.10 9.67
CA PRO A 138 12.08 8.24 8.52
C PRO A 138 10.82 7.44 8.10
N LEU A 139 9.92 7.13 9.03
CA LEU A 139 8.63 6.52 8.70
C LEU A 139 7.73 7.48 7.86
N PHE A 140 7.71 8.77 8.20
CA PHE A 140 6.95 9.76 7.41
C PHE A 140 7.60 10.05 6.05
N THR A 141 8.93 10.12 5.97
CA THR A 141 9.61 10.36 4.69
C THR A 141 9.38 9.18 3.74
N THR A 142 9.48 7.95 4.23
CA THR A 142 9.18 6.75 3.42
C THR A 142 7.74 6.71 2.93
N PHE A 143 6.77 7.12 3.75
CA PHE A 143 5.37 7.26 3.32
C PHE A 143 5.22 8.16 2.09
N PHE A 144 5.78 9.37 2.12
CA PHE A 144 5.69 10.28 0.98
C PHE A 144 6.45 9.77 -0.24
N VAL A 145 7.62 9.14 -0.03
CA VAL A 145 8.42 8.53 -1.10
C VAL A 145 7.65 7.41 -1.79
N ILE A 146 7.09 6.47 -1.03
CA ILE A 146 6.33 5.33 -1.57
C ILE A 146 5.09 5.83 -2.31
N LEU A 147 4.37 6.81 -1.74
CA LEU A 147 3.20 7.42 -2.40
C LEU A 147 3.60 8.07 -3.73
N GLY A 148 4.71 8.81 -3.76
CA GLY A 148 5.25 9.40 -5.00
C GLY A 148 5.65 8.36 -6.05
N LEU A 149 6.36 7.31 -5.64
CA LEU A 149 6.78 6.20 -6.51
C LEU A 149 5.62 5.35 -7.04
N GLN A 150 4.44 5.47 -6.43
CA GLN A 150 3.25 4.75 -6.82
C GLN A 150 2.49 5.44 -7.98
N ILE A 151 2.70 6.75 -8.17
CA ILE A 151 2.03 7.54 -9.22
C ILE A 151 2.28 6.94 -10.63
N PRO A 152 3.53 6.58 -11.01
CA PRO A 152 3.78 5.95 -12.31
C PRO A 152 3.06 4.60 -12.45
N GLY A 153 3.02 3.81 -11.37
CA GLY A 153 2.30 2.53 -11.35
C GLY A 153 0.80 2.71 -11.55
N LEU A 154 0.21 3.72 -10.89
CA LEU A 154 -1.19 4.10 -11.06
C LEU A 154 -1.50 4.57 -12.49
N PHE A 155 -0.60 5.32 -13.12
CA PHE A 155 -0.77 5.78 -14.50
C PHE A 155 -0.73 4.62 -15.52
N ILE A 156 0.14 3.64 -15.31
CA ILE A 156 0.18 2.41 -16.12
C ILE A 156 -1.10 1.60 -15.92
N ALA A 157 -1.57 1.46 -14.68
CA ALA A 157 -2.83 0.80 -14.35
C ALA A 157 -4.03 1.50 -15.01
N GLN A 158 -4.04 2.84 -15.03
CA GLN A 158 -5.06 3.65 -15.70
C GLN A 158 -5.14 3.32 -17.18
N ARG A 159 -4.00 3.31 -17.89
CA ARG A 159 -3.96 2.99 -19.32
C ARG A 159 -4.53 1.59 -19.62
N ARG A 160 -4.16 0.60 -18.81
CA ARG A 160 -4.66 -0.77 -18.96
C ARG A 160 -6.14 -0.91 -18.62
N ALA A 161 -6.64 -0.20 -17.62
CA ALA A 161 -8.04 -0.22 -17.22
C ALA A 161 -8.97 0.38 -18.29
N VAL A 162 -8.52 1.47 -18.93
CA VAL A 162 -9.30 2.16 -19.96
C VAL A 162 -9.35 1.34 -21.25
N SER A 163 -8.26 0.62 -21.60
CA SER A 163 -8.14 -0.09 -22.87
C SER A 163 -8.92 -1.40 -22.98
N VAL A 164 -9.45 -1.96 -21.88
CA VAL A 164 -10.20 -3.22 -21.93
C VAL A 164 -11.67 -2.94 -22.27
N PRO A 165 -12.17 -3.43 -23.43
CA PRO A 165 -13.58 -3.30 -23.79
C PRO A 165 -14.45 -4.24 -22.92
N PRO A 166 -15.63 -3.78 -22.48
CA PRO A 166 -16.44 -4.48 -21.48
C PRO A 166 -16.90 -5.88 -21.95
N MET A 167 -17.11 -6.07 -23.26
CA MET A 167 -17.58 -7.34 -23.83
C MET A 167 -16.52 -8.46 -23.83
N LYS A 168 -15.21 -8.14 -23.84
CA LYS A 168 -14.16 -9.17 -23.75
C LYS A 168 -13.99 -9.68 -22.32
N ALA A 169 -14.07 -8.77 -21.34
CA ALA A 169 -13.90 -9.13 -19.92
C ALA A 169 -15.03 -10.00 -19.35
N LEU A 170 -16.21 -10.03 -19.98
CA LEU A 170 -17.34 -10.88 -19.60
C LEU A 170 -17.37 -12.23 -20.33
N ARG A 171 -16.58 -12.39 -21.40
CA ARG A 171 -16.56 -13.60 -22.24
C ARG A 171 -15.46 -14.59 -21.87
N GLU A 172 -14.45 -14.18 -21.09
CA GLU A 172 -13.34 -15.05 -20.68
C GLU A 172 -13.69 -16.00 -19.50
N GLU A 173 -14.92 -16.51 -19.46
CA GLU A 173 -15.30 -17.73 -18.71
C GLU A 173 -15.75 -18.82 -19.68
#